data_AF-A0A8T5ZJA3-F1
#
_entry.id   AF-A0A8T5ZJA3-F1
#
_cell.length_a   1.000
_cell.length_b   1.000
_cell.length_c   1.000
_cell.angle_alpha   90.00
_cell.angle_beta   90.00
_cell.angle_gamma   90.00
#
_symmetry.space_group_name_H-M   'P 1'
#
loop_
_entity.id
_entity.type
_entity.pdbx_description
1 polymer ?
#
loop_
_entity_poly.entity_id
_entity_poly.type
_entity_poly.pdbx_seq_one_letter_code
_entity_poly.pdbx_strand_id
1 'polypeptide(L)' 'MSDQLQMTDGMHIIVEALKQNDIDTIYGVVGIPVTDMARHAQAEGIRYIGFRHEQSAGYAAAA' A
#
# COMPACT_ATOMS: atom_id res chain seq x y z
N MET A 1 -33.32 0.01 0.09
CA MET A 1 -32.14 -0.06 -0.80
C MET A 1 -31.20 -1.03 -0.12
N SER A 2 -31.04 -2.23 -0.64
CA SER A 2 -30.24 -3.28 -0.04
C SER A 2 -28.79 -2.80 -0.02
N ASP A 3 -28.26 -2.45 1.15
CA ASP A 3 -26.82 -2.30 1.35
C ASP A 3 -26.21 -3.70 1.18
N GLN A 4 -25.89 -4.04 -0.06
CA GLN A 4 -24.87 -5.05 -0.30
C GLN A 4 -23.58 -4.41 0.21
N LEU A 5 -23.15 -4.82 1.41
CA LEU A 5 -21.76 -4.66 1.81
C LEU A 5 -20.92 -5.21 0.66
N GLN A 6 -20.29 -4.33 -0.12
CA GLN A 6 -19.33 -4.78 -1.12
C GLN A 6 -18.26 -5.57 -0.36
N MET A 7 -18.09 -6.84 -0.72
CA MET A 7 -17.04 -7.66 -0.14
C MET A 7 -15.70 -7.03 -0.49
N THR A 8 -15.02 -6.50 0.52
CA THR A 8 -13.68 -5.90 0.43
C THR A 8 -12.70 -6.75 1.24
N ASP A 9 -11.40 -6.57 1.04
CA ASP A 9 -10.35 -7.28 1.78
C ASP A 9 -9.43 -6.31 2.55
N GLY A 10 -8.56 -6.89 3.39
CA GLY A 10 -7.65 -6.10 4.23
C GLY A 10 -6.69 -5.22 3.45
N MET A 11 -6.28 -5.61 2.24
CA MET A 11 -5.33 -4.82 1.44
C MET A 11 -6.01 -3.58 0.88
N HIS A 12 -7.25 -3.71 0.41
CA HIS A 12 -8.06 -2.58 -0.02
C HIS A 12 -8.32 -1.61 1.15
N ILE A 13 -8.67 -2.13 2.33
CA ILE A 13 -8.88 -1.30 3.54
C ILE A 13 -7.59 -0.54 3.90
N ILE A 14 -6.43 -1.17 3.84
CA ILE A 14 -5.14 -0.51 4.12
C ILE A 14 -4.88 0.60 3.09
N VAL A 15 -5.02 0.32 1.79
CA VAL A 15 -4.77 1.32 0.74
C VAL A 15 -5.72 2.50 0.86
N GLU A 16 -7.00 2.26 1.15
CA GLU A 16 -7.98 3.31 1.38
C GLU A 16 -7.61 4.15 2.61
N ALA A 17 -7.23 3.51 3.72
CA ALA A 17 -6.81 4.22 4.92
C ALA A 17 -5.56 5.07 4.69
N LEU A 18 -4.58 4.59 3.92
CA LEU A 18 -3.40 5.38 3.55
C LEU A 18 -3.80 6.65 2.77
N LYS A 19 -4.70 6.53 1.80
CA LYS A 19 -5.21 7.68 1.02
C LYS A 19 -5.96 8.68 1.88
N GLN A 20 -6.81 8.20 2.79
CA GLN A 20 -7.57 9.06 3.71
C GLN A 20 -6.66 9.85 4.67
N ASN A 21 -5.39 9.45 4.82
CA ASN A 21 -4.39 10.12 5.65
C ASN A 21 -3.31 10.85 4.81
N ASP A 22 -3.61 11.15 3.54
CA ASP A 22 -2.71 11.87 2.63
C ASP A 22 -1.35 11.17 2.41
N ILE A 23 -1.28 9.84 2.57
CA ILE A 23 -0.07 9.06 2.30
C ILE A 23 -0.05 8.67 0.82
N ASP A 24 0.90 9.23 0.08
CA ASP A 24 1.04 9.03 -1.37
C ASP A 24 2.24 8.15 -1.79
N THR A 25 3.11 7.77 -0.85
CA THR A 25 4.34 7.03 -1.16
C THR A 25 4.58 5.90 -0.15
N ILE A 26 4.87 4.70 -0.65
CA ILE A 26 5.28 3.51 0.12
C ILE A 26 6.73 3.16 -0.24
N TYR A 27 7.56 2.92 0.77
CA TYR A 27 8.92 2.40 0.62
C TYR A 27 8.95 0.98 1.17
N GLY A 28 9.37 -0.01 0.39
CA GLY A 28 9.33 -1.40 0.85
C GLY A 28 10.16 -2.37 0.04
N VAL A 29 10.26 -3.60 0.54
CA VAL A 29 10.83 -4.74 -0.18
C VAL A 29 9.68 -5.51 -0.81
N VAL A 30 9.73 -5.72 -2.13
CA VAL A 30 8.68 -6.46 -2.85
C VAL A 30 8.84 -7.96 -2.56
N GLY A 31 7.77 -8.58 -2.06
CA GLY A 31 7.67 -10.02 -1.84
C GLY A 31 6.23 -10.43 -1.54
N ILE A 32 5.92 -11.72 -1.69
CA ILE A 32 4.62 -12.26 -1.26
C ILE A 32 4.55 -12.14 0.28
N PRO A 33 3.45 -11.62 0.87
CA PRO A 33 2.17 -11.24 0.24
C PRO A 33 2.04 -9.75 -0.15
N VAL A 34 3.04 -8.93 0.13
CA VAL A 34 3.02 -7.47 -0.06
C VAL A 34 2.90 -7.06 -1.54
N THR A 35 3.31 -7.93 -2.47
CA THR A 35 3.23 -7.66 -3.92
C THR A 35 1.81 -7.29 -4.38
N ASP A 36 0.76 -7.95 -3.88
CA ASP A 36 -0.61 -7.65 -4.29
C ASP A 36 -1.11 -6.33 -3.70
N MET A 37 -0.80 -6.06 -2.42
CA MET A 37 -1.06 -4.76 -1.80
C MET A 37 -0.36 -3.63 -2.55
N ALA A 38 0.90 -3.81 -2.94
CA ALA A 38 1.66 -2.82 -3.68
C ALA A 38 1.02 -2.52 -5.05
N ARG A 39 0.51 -3.54 -5.75
CA ARG A 39 -0.24 -3.36 -7.00
C ARG A 39 -1.52 -2.56 -6.79
N HIS A 40 -2.30 -2.88 -5.75
CA HIS A 40 -3.50 -2.12 -5.42
C HIS A 40 -3.18 -0.66 -5.06
N ALA A 41 -2.15 -0.44 -4.24
CA ALA A 41 -1.68 0.90 -3.89
C ALA A 41 -1.30 1.71 -5.14
N GLN A 42 -0.53 1.11 -6.06
CA GLN A 42 -0.16 1.74 -7.33
C GLN A 42 -1.37 2.05 -8.22
N ALA A 43 -2.33 1.14 -8.33
CA ALA A 43 -3.56 1.36 -9.09
C ALA A 43 -4.39 2.52 -8.52
N GLU A 44 -4.33 2.73 -7.21
CA GLU A 44 -5.00 3.79 -6.48
C GLU A 44 -4.22 5.12 -6.43
N GLY A 45 -3.06 5.18 -7.09
CA GLY A 45 -2.24 6.39 -7.24
C GLY A 45 -1.10 6.54 -6.22
N ILE A 46 -0.91 5.58 -5.31
CA ILE A 46 0.18 5.58 -4.34
C ILE A 46 1.46 5.10 -5.02
N ARG A 47 2.52 5.91 -4.96
CA ARG A 47 3.83 5.56 -5.49
C ARG A 47 4.48 4.48 -4.62
N TYR A 48 4.89 3.38 -5.22
CA TYR A 48 5.67 2.34 -4.53
C TYR A 48 7.14 2.39 -4.96
N ILE A 49 8.05 2.54 -3.99
CA ILE A 49 9.50 2.57 -4.18
C ILE A 49 10.10 1.29 -3.60
N GLY A 50 10.60 0.43 -4.49
CA GLY A 50 11.12 -0.89 -4.16
C GLY A 50 12.60 -0.88 -3.75
N PHE A 51 12.92 -1.64 -2.70
CA PHE A 51 14.27 -1.87 -2.18
C PHE A 51 14.61 -3.36 -2.14
N ARG A 52 15.90 -3.67 -1.99
CA ARG A 52 16.39 -5.04 -1.76
C ARG A 52 16.52 -5.40 -0.27
N HIS A 53 16.58 -4.39 0.60
CA HIS A 53 16.75 -4.55 2.04
C HIS A 53 15.77 -3.63 2.76
N GLU A 54 15.09 -4.17 3.76
CA GLU A 54 14.09 -3.46 4.56
C GLU A 54 14.72 -2.30 5.33
N GLN A 55 15.97 -2.46 5.78
CA GLN A 55 16.73 -1.38 6.43
C GLN A 55 16.88 -0.16 5.51
N SER A 56 17.23 -0.37 4.24
CA SER A 56 17.36 0.71 3.26
C SER A 56 16.02 1.39 2.97
N ALA A 57 14.92 0.61 2.90
CA ALA A 57 13.58 1.16 2.75
C ALA A 57 13.20 2.03 3.97
N GLY A 58 13.48 1.57 5.19
CA GLY A 58 13.22 2.30 6.42
C GLY A 58 14.01 3.62 6.50
N TYR A 59 15.29 3.61 6.13
CA TYR A 59 16.09 4.83 6.07
C TYR A 59 15.56 5.81 5.02
N ALA A 60 15.11 5.33 3.86
CA ALA A 60 14.52 6.19 2.82
C ALA A 60 13.16 6.78 3.25
N ALA A 61 12.35 6.03 4.00
CA ALA A 61 11.08 6.51 4.54
C ALA A 61 11.24 7.54 5.66
N ALA A 62 12.37 7.54 6.36
CA ALA A 62 12.66 8.46 7.46
C ALA A 62 13.31 9.79 7.01
N ALA A 63 13.77 9.86 5.75
CA ALA A 63 14.42 11.03 5.17
C ALA A 63 13.40 12.05 4.65
#